data_AF-A0A1X1GEX9-F1
#
_entry.id   AF-A0A1X1GEX9-F1
#
_cell.length_a   1.000
_cell.length_b   1.000
_cell.length_c   1.000
_cell.angle_alpha   90.00
_cell.angle_beta   90.00
_cell.angle_gamma   90.00
#
_symmetry.space_group_name_H-M   'P 1'
#
loop_
_entity.id
_entity.type
_entity.pdbx_description
1 polymer ?
#
loop_
_entity_poly.entity_id
_entity_poly.type
_entity_poly.pdbx_seq_one_letter_code
_entity_poly.pdbx_strand_id
1 'polypeptide(L)'
;MSFDEKRVLQFYKELPDETTSSFSKSITDFVVENINLFYNREMIDFLYKKVNSSTNEIDNFPYFYTLVVFYRRMRSNTELKKLIDNNEELYGKKPLFLFTKSSYELSRNKKDSYEAALKLAEECIDIINNKENDYDPDYPGFYNHYASVVAAYFEQNYSISNEQKKLAYEYIKKCLKKYNSATYYITLARLELIDNNFEDSNAHILYAIDIENDRARIPEYNDLLLKVEYKKTINELTRKSNQITDILNDNKTNILEYLAFFSGIIAFLISSGNIAVNNPEIAMKLILLMLGALLIGFSAFTLLIQNNNKKILSVIITTIIGIILIILSNYWIN
;
A
#
# COMPACT_ATOMS: atom_id res chain seq x y z
N MET A 1 23.14 20.54 -30.13
CA MET A 1 24.34 19.85 -30.68
C MET A 1 23.92 19.21 -31.98
N SER A 2 24.75 19.29 -33.03
CA SER A 2 24.57 18.50 -34.25
C SER A 2 25.07 17.08 -34.01
N PHE A 3 24.48 16.08 -34.67
CA PHE A 3 24.96 14.71 -34.61
C PHE A 3 26.38 14.60 -35.18
N ASP A 4 27.28 13.93 -34.44
CA ASP A 4 28.65 13.62 -34.84
C ASP A 4 28.91 12.12 -34.64
N GLU A 5 28.88 11.37 -35.75
CA GLU A 5 29.05 9.92 -35.74
C GLU A 5 30.37 9.48 -35.09
N LYS A 6 31.47 10.22 -35.27
CA LYS A 6 32.78 9.83 -34.72
C LYS A 6 32.77 9.90 -33.20
N ARG A 7 32.21 10.97 -32.65
CA ARG A 7 32.07 11.13 -31.20
C ARG A 7 31.17 10.07 -30.60
N VAL A 8 30.06 9.73 -31.27
CA VAL A 8 29.15 8.67 -30.83
C VAL A 8 29.84 7.31 -30.85
N LEU A 9 30.56 6.97 -31.91
CA LEU A 9 31.33 5.73 -31.98
C LEU A 9 32.43 5.65 -30.92
N GLN A 10 33.08 6.77 -30.61
CA GLN A 10 34.09 6.82 -29.54
C GLN A 10 33.47 6.48 -28.18
N PHE A 11 32.29 7.04 -27.87
CA PHE A 11 31.56 6.69 -26.65
C PHE A 11 31.31 5.18 -26.54
N TYR A 12 30.86 4.52 -27.61
CA TYR A 12 30.62 3.07 -27.60
C TYR A 12 31.92 2.25 -27.46
N LYS A 13 33.06 2.75 -27.95
CA LYS A 13 34.36 2.10 -27.78
C LYS A 13 34.89 2.18 -26.34
N GLU A 14 34.48 3.21 -25.61
CA GLU A 14 34.90 3.47 -24.22
C GLU A 14 33.90 2.94 -23.18
N LEU A 15 32.82 2.29 -23.62
CA LEU A 15 31.82 1.75 -22.70
C LEU A 15 32.42 0.68 -21.78
N PRO A 16 32.07 0.71 -20.47
CA PRO A 16 32.36 -0.40 -19.57
C PRO A 16 31.70 -1.70 -20.05
N ASP A 17 32.14 -2.84 -19.52
CA ASP A 17 31.53 -4.12 -19.83
C ASP A 17 30.07 -4.20 -19.37
N GLU A 18 29.20 -4.79 -20.19
CA GLU A 18 27.75 -4.94 -19.96
C GLU A 18 27.42 -5.73 -18.67
N THR A 19 28.37 -6.52 -18.20
CA THR A 19 28.32 -7.28 -16.95
C THR A 19 28.35 -6.41 -15.69
N THR A 20 28.66 -5.11 -15.82
CA THR A 20 28.82 -4.17 -14.70
C THR A 20 27.77 -3.06 -14.72
N SER A 21 27.39 -2.54 -13.54
CA SER A 21 26.40 -1.46 -13.47
C SER A 21 26.84 -0.14 -14.09
N SER A 22 28.15 0.04 -14.27
CA SER A 22 28.73 1.20 -14.93
C SER A 22 28.30 1.29 -16.40
N PHE A 23 28.05 0.16 -17.07
CA PHE A 23 27.56 0.13 -18.45
C PHE A 23 26.18 0.78 -18.57
N SER A 24 25.18 0.30 -17.82
CA SER A 24 23.83 0.89 -17.87
C SER A 24 23.82 2.34 -17.41
N LYS A 25 24.65 2.70 -16.42
CA LYS A 25 24.78 4.09 -15.98
C LYS A 25 25.31 4.98 -17.09
N SER A 26 26.42 4.61 -17.74
CA SER A 26 27.03 5.39 -18.83
C SER A 26 26.08 5.59 -20.00
N ILE A 27 25.31 4.56 -20.38
CA ILE A 27 24.27 4.67 -21.41
C ILE A 27 23.13 5.58 -20.97
N THR A 28 22.69 5.48 -19.71
CA THR A 28 21.63 6.35 -19.18
C THR A 28 22.06 7.82 -19.22
N ASP A 29 23.26 8.12 -18.73
CA ASP A 29 23.82 9.47 -18.71
C ASP A 29 23.95 10.01 -20.15
N PHE A 30 24.46 9.19 -21.09
CA PHE A 30 24.55 9.53 -22.51
C PHE A 30 23.19 9.89 -23.12
N VAL A 31 22.14 9.09 -22.87
CA VAL A 31 20.78 9.38 -23.37
C VAL A 31 20.23 10.68 -22.79
N VAL A 32 20.46 10.93 -21.50
CA VAL A 32 20.01 12.16 -20.82
C VAL A 32 20.69 13.40 -21.40
N GLU A 33 22.02 13.37 -21.51
CA GLU A 33 22.82 14.50 -22.02
C GLU A 33 22.53 14.80 -23.49
N ASN A 34 22.20 13.78 -24.28
CA ASN A 34 22.03 13.87 -25.73
C ASN A 34 20.56 13.78 -26.17
N ILE A 35 19.59 13.96 -25.27
CA ILE A 35 18.16 13.72 -25.53
C ILE A 35 17.63 14.44 -26.78
N ASN A 36 18.13 15.65 -27.07
CA ASN A 36 17.74 16.44 -28.24
C ASN A 36 18.12 15.76 -29.57
N LEU A 37 19.21 14.99 -29.61
CA LEU A 37 19.61 14.23 -30.81
C LEU A 37 18.64 13.09 -31.11
N PHE A 38 17.99 12.54 -30.09
CA PHE A 38 16.97 11.51 -30.27
C PHE A 38 15.64 12.10 -30.78
N TYR A 39 15.26 13.30 -30.32
CA TYR A 39 14.06 13.98 -30.82
C TYR A 39 14.12 14.29 -32.31
N ASN A 40 15.30 14.59 -32.82
CA ASN A 40 15.51 14.86 -34.25
C ASN A 40 15.65 13.57 -35.10
N ARG A 41 15.46 12.38 -34.51
CA ARG A 41 15.60 11.04 -35.12
C ARG A 41 16.98 10.65 -35.65
N GLU A 42 17.90 11.58 -35.88
CA GLU A 42 19.26 11.30 -36.35
C GLU A 42 19.96 10.21 -35.52
N MET A 43 19.89 10.31 -34.18
CA MET A 43 20.44 9.30 -33.29
C MET A 43 19.70 7.96 -33.41
N ILE A 44 18.37 7.98 -33.49
CA ILE A 44 17.55 6.76 -33.56
C ILE A 44 17.87 5.98 -34.84
N ASP A 45 17.92 6.67 -35.98
CA ASP A 45 18.19 6.06 -37.29
C ASP A 45 19.61 5.48 -37.34
N PHE A 46 20.60 6.19 -36.79
CA PHE A 46 21.96 5.69 -36.63
C PHE A 46 22.00 4.41 -35.79
N LEU A 47 21.34 4.40 -34.63
CA LEU A 47 21.34 3.25 -33.73
C LEU A 47 20.65 2.03 -34.37
N TYR A 48 19.51 2.19 -35.04
CA TYR A 48 18.87 1.09 -35.76
C TYR A 48 19.75 0.52 -36.88
N LYS A 49 20.44 1.39 -37.63
CA LYS A 49 21.40 0.94 -38.65
C LYS A 49 22.52 0.10 -38.03
N LYS A 50 23.01 0.46 -36.84
CA LYS A 50 24.02 -0.32 -36.12
C LYS A 50 23.45 -1.63 -35.58
N VAL A 51 22.28 -1.62 -34.93
CA VAL A 51 21.64 -2.83 -34.39
C VAL A 51 21.41 -3.89 -35.47
N ASN A 52 21.00 -3.46 -36.67
CA ASN A 52 20.69 -4.36 -37.78
C ASN A 52 21.90 -4.73 -38.66
N SER A 53 23.10 -4.22 -38.36
CA SER A 53 24.31 -4.49 -39.14
C SER A 53 24.95 -5.81 -38.73
N SER A 54 25.26 -6.67 -39.69
CA SER A 54 25.94 -7.96 -39.49
C SER A 54 27.47 -7.87 -39.43
N THR A 55 28.04 -6.66 -39.54
CA THR A 55 29.50 -6.44 -39.69
C THR A 55 30.03 -5.34 -38.77
N ASN A 56 29.64 -5.36 -37.49
CA ASN A 56 30.10 -4.34 -36.55
C ASN A 56 31.39 -4.74 -35.82
N GLU A 57 32.30 -3.78 -35.66
CA GLU A 57 33.52 -3.89 -34.83
C GLU A 57 33.22 -3.98 -33.32
N ILE A 58 32.02 -3.56 -32.92
CA ILE A 58 31.52 -3.56 -31.54
C ILE A 58 30.29 -4.48 -31.51
N ASP A 59 30.08 -5.24 -30.44
CA ASP A 59 28.82 -5.96 -30.19
C ASP A 59 27.63 -5.01 -30.46
N ASN A 60 26.57 -5.52 -31.09
CA ASN A 60 25.38 -4.73 -31.42
C ASN A 60 24.55 -4.39 -30.18
N PHE A 61 24.75 -5.11 -29.08
CA PHE A 61 23.96 -4.99 -27.86
C PHE A 61 23.95 -3.60 -27.22
N PRO A 62 25.06 -2.85 -27.10
CA PRO A 62 25.05 -1.50 -26.55
C PRO A 62 24.16 -0.53 -27.34
N TYR A 63 24.15 -0.62 -28.67
CA TYR A 63 23.27 0.21 -29.50
C TYR A 63 21.80 -0.13 -29.27
N PHE A 64 21.49 -1.42 -29.16
CA PHE A 64 20.16 -1.91 -28.80
C PHE A 64 19.74 -1.38 -27.42
N TYR A 65 20.62 -1.49 -26.43
CA TYR A 65 20.29 -1.09 -25.06
C TYR A 65 20.16 0.44 -24.93
N THR A 66 20.90 1.23 -25.71
CA THR A 66 20.69 2.68 -25.80
C THR A 66 19.28 3.02 -26.30
N LEU A 67 18.80 2.33 -27.35
CA LEU A 67 17.43 2.50 -27.83
C LEU A 67 16.40 2.11 -26.76
N VAL A 68 16.64 1.01 -26.02
CA VAL A 68 15.79 0.60 -24.90
C VAL A 68 15.69 1.70 -23.84
N VAL A 69 16.84 2.25 -23.39
CA VAL A 69 16.88 3.31 -22.37
C VAL A 69 16.11 4.54 -22.84
N PHE A 70 16.31 4.94 -24.10
CA PHE A 70 15.59 6.05 -24.70
C PHE A 70 14.06 5.80 -24.74
N TYR A 71 13.62 4.66 -25.29
CA TYR A 71 12.18 4.37 -25.41
C TYR A 71 11.48 4.21 -24.05
N ARG A 72 12.17 3.63 -23.05
CA ARG A 72 11.65 3.56 -21.67
C ARG A 72 11.47 4.96 -21.09
N ARG A 73 12.46 5.84 -21.26
CA ARG A 73 12.39 7.24 -20.81
C ARG A 73 11.23 7.98 -21.45
N MET A 74 11.02 7.77 -22.75
CA MET A 74 9.92 8.38 -23.50
C MET A 74 8.58 7.67 -23.31
N ARG A 75 8.50 6.63 -22.46
CA ARG A 75 7.32 5.78 -22.27
C ARG A 75 6.72 5.27 -23.59
N SER A 76 7.57 5.06 -24.59
CA SER A 76 7.21 4.68 -25.96
C SER A 76 7.05 3.17 -26.08
N ASN A 77 6.03 2.62 -25.40
CA ASN A 77 5.84 1.17 -25.27
C ASN A 77 5.66 0.44 -26.61
N THR A 78 5.07 1.09 -27.62
CA THR A 78 4.91 0.51 -28.97
C THR A 78 6.26 0.25 -29.64
N GLU A 79 7.16 1.23 -29.60
CA GLU A 79 8.50 1.09 -30.20
C GLU A 79 9.39 0.17 -29.35
N LEU A 80 9.26 0.25 -28.03
CA LEU A 80 9.95 -0.68 -27.13
C LEU A 80 9.54 -2.14 -27.40
N LYS A 81 8.25 -2.41 -27.62
CA LYS A 81 7.77 -3.76 -27.96
C LYS A 81 8.40 -4.26 -29.26
N LYS A 82 8.35 -3.46 -30.33
CA LYS A 82 8.96 -3.83 -31.63
C LYS A 82 10.45 -4.13 -31.46
N LEU A 83 11.15 -3.32 -30.69
CA LEU A 83 12.57 -3.49 -30.42
C LEU A 83 12.85 -4.81 -29.68
N ILE A 84 12.04 -5.15 -28.67
CA ILE A 84 12.11 -6.44 -27.95
C ILE A 84 11.84 -7.61 -28.92
N ASP A 85 10.71 -7.59 -29.62
CA ASP A 85 10.28 -8.70 -30.48
C ASP A 85 11.34 -9.01 -31.55
N ASN A 86 11.94 -7.97 -32.16
CA ASN A 86 12.92 -8.12 -33.24
C ASN A 86 14.29 -8.62 -32.77
N ASN A 87 14.59 -8.58 -31.47
CA ASN A 87 15.92 -8.91 -30.93
C ASN A 87 15.89 -10.06 -29.90
N GLU A 88 14.73 -10.68 -29.68
CA GLU A 88 14.55 -11.79 -28.74
C GLU A 88 15.48 -12.96 -29.03
N GLU A 89 15.61 -13.36 -30.30
CA GLU A 89 16.46 -14.49 -30.69
C GLU A 89 17.94 -14.24 -30.39
N LEU A 90 18.39 -12.99 -30.50
CA LEU A 90 19.79 -12.59 -30.31
C LEU A 90 20.13 -12.37 -28.84
N TYR A 91 19.25 -11.70 -28.08
CA TYR A 91 19.57 -11.21 -26.74
C TYR A 91 18.68 -11.78 -25.64
N GLY A 92 17.76 -12.70 -25.96
CA GLY A 92 16.76 -13.23 -25.04
C GLY A 92 17.29 -13.70 -23.68
N LYS A 93 18.55 -14.15 -23.63
CA LYS A 93 19.20 -14.63 -22.40
C LYS A 93 20.05 -13.59 -21.67
N LYS A 94 20.27 -12.40 -22.24
CA LYS A 94 21.06 -11.35 -21.57
C LYS A 94 20.23 -10.74 -20.42
N PRO A 95 20.74 -10.64 -19.19
CA PRO A 95 20.03 -10.05 -18.04
C PRO A 95 19.43 -8.66 -18.31
N LEU A 96 20.13 -7.78 -19.01
CA LEU A 96 19.61 -6.46 -19.36
C LEU A 96 18.43 -6.51 -20.34
N PHE A 97 18.37 -7.54 -21.19
CA PHE A 97 17.23 -7.79 -22.07
C PHE A 97 16.02 -8.34 -21.28
N LEU A 98 16.24 -9.32 -20.40
CA LEU A 98 15.22 -9.85 -19.49
C LEU A 98 14.64 -8.76 -18.57
N PHE A 99 15.49 -7.90 -17.99
CA PHE A 99 15.09 -6.70 -17.25
C PHE A 99 14.18 -5.79 -18.07
N THR A 100 14.49 -5.64 -19.37
CA THR A 100 13.72 -4.80 -20.29
C THR A 100 12.36 -5.40 -20.57
N LYS A 101 12.28 -6.70 -20.85
CA LYS A 101 11.02 -7.42 -21.00
C LYS A 101 10.18 -7.35 -19.75
N SER A 102 10.79 -7.55 -18.58
CA SER A 102 10.13 -7.47 -17.28
C SER A 102 9.52 -6.08 -17.07
N SER A 103 10.29 -5.02 -17.34
CA SER A 103 9.79 -3.63 -17.30
C SER A 103 8.64 -3.40 -18.28
N TYR A 104 8.72 -3.94 -19.50
CA TYR A 104 7.67 -3.82 -20.51
C TYR A 104 6.39 -4.56 -20.10
N GLU A 105 6.48 -5.76 -19.51
CA GLU A 105 5.32 -6.50 -19.02
C GLU A 105 4.55 -5.72 -17.95
N LEU A 106 5.24 -5.03 -17.03
CA LEU A 106 4.58 -4.13 -16.07
C LEU A 106 3.72 -3.05 -16.75
N SER A 107 4.15 -2.54 -17.91
CA SER A 107 3.42 -1.51 -18.64
C SER A 107 2.08 -1.98 -19.24
N ARG A 108 1.89 -3.31 -19.36
CA ARG A 108 0.66 -3.91 -19.91
C ARG A 108 -0.50 -3.91 -18.91
N ASN A 109 -0.20 -3.71 -17.63
CA ASN A 109 -1.16 -3.58 -16.53
C ASN A 109 -2.22 -4.70 -16.46
N LYS A 110 -1.78 -5.96 -16.59
CA LYS A 110 -2.61 -7.18 -16.47
C LYS A 110 -1.98 -8.13 -15.47
N LYS A 111 -2.78 -8.83 -14.67
CA LYS A 111 -2.27 -9.77 -13.64
C LYS A 111 -1.20 -10.72 -14.17
N ASP A 112 -1.48 -11.43 -15.28
CA ASP A 112 -0.54 -12.37 -15.89
C ASP A 112 0.78 -11.69 -16.35
N SER A 113 0.71 -10.41 -16.73
CA SER A 113 1.90 -9.63 -17.09
C SER A 113 2.74 -9.27 -15.88
N TYR A 114 2.13 -9.00 -14.71
CA TYR A 114 2.91 -8.86 -13.48
C TYR A 114 3.62 -10.18 -13.14
N GLU A 115 2.96 -11.34 -13.34
CA GLU A 115 3.57 -12.68 -13.13
C GLU A 115 4.73 -12.94 -14.08
N ALA A 116 4.59 -12.58 -15.34
CA ALA A 116 5.69 -12.62 -16.29
C ALA A 116 6.85 -11.69 -15.87
N ALA A 117 6.54 -10.46 -15.43
CA ALA A 117 7.55 -9.50 -15.01
C ALA A 117 8.37 -10.00 -13.81
N LEU A 118 7.72 -10.60 -12.80
CA LEU A 118 8.41 -11.13 -11.63
C LEU A 118 9.30 -12.32 -11.96
N LYS A 119 8.80 -13.28 -12.77
CA LYS A 119 9.61 -14.42 -13.23
C LYS A 119 10.86 -13.97 -13.98
N LEU A 120 10.72 -12.99 -14.88
CA LEU A 120 11.86 -12.43 -15.62
C LEU A 120 12.86 -11.70 -14.71
N ALA A 121 12.37 -11.03 -13.67
CA ALA A 121 13.22 -10.39 -12.68
C ALA A 121 13.96 -11.43 -11.80
N GLU A 122 13.29 -12.52 -11.41
CA GLU A 122 13.90 -13.67 -10.72
C GLU A 122 14.99 -14.30 -11.58
N GLU A 123 14.71 -14.55 -12.87
CA GLU A 123 15.69 -15.09 -13.82
C GLU A 123 16.92 -14.20 -13.97
N CYS A 124 16.76 -12.87 -13.98
CA CYS A 124 17.90 -11.95 -13.98
C CYS A 124 18.79 -12.14 -12.74
N ILE A 125 18.17 -12.27 -11.57
CA ILE A 125 18.88 -12.46 -10.30
C ILE A 125 19.58 -13.82 -10.26
N ASP A 126 18.93 -14.87 -10.75
CA ASP A 126 19.52 -16.21 -10.84
C ASP A 126 20.73 -16.23 -11.76
N ILE A 127 20.65 -15.54 -12.91
CA ILE A 127 21.79 -15.38 -13.81
C ILE A 127 22.91 -14.66 -13.07
N ILE A 128 22.75 -13.41 -12.62
CA ILE A 128 23.89 -12.66 -12.04
C ILE A 128 24.49 -13.27 -10.77
N ASN A 129 23.76 -14.12 -10.05
CA ASN A 129 24.27 -14.83 -8.88
C ASN A 129 24.95 -16.17 -9.21
N ASN A 130 24.80 -16.67 -10.44
CA ASN A 130 25.51 -17.86 -10.86
C ASN A 130 27.01 -17.55 -10.99
N LYS A 131 27.82 -18.25 -10.20
CA LYS A 131 29.28 -18.08 -10.12
C LYS A 131 30.02 -18.44 -11.42
N GLU A 132 29.35 -19.09 -12.36
CA GLU A 132 29.91 -19.52 -13.63
C GLU A 132 29.82 -18.48 -14.75
N ASN A 133 29.24 -17.29 -14.49
CA ASN A 133 29.25 -16.18 -15.44
C ASN A 133 30.05 -14.98 -14.93
N ASP A 134 30.25 -14.03 -15.83
CA ASP A 134 31.09 -12.86 -15.63
C ASP A 134 30.32 -11.63 -15.10
N TYR A 135 29.04 -11.77 -14.74
CA TYR A 135 28.24 -10.64 -14.21
C TYR A 135 28.69 -10.25 -12.80
N ASP A 136 28.69 -8.94 -12.52
CA ASP A 136 28.85 -8.46 -11.14
C ASP A 136 27.69 -8.99 -10.29
N PRO A 137 27.91 -9.89 -9.31
CA PRO A 137 26.84 -10.40 -8.46
C PRO A 137 26.25 -9.31 -7.56
N ASP A 138 26.91 -8.15 -7.46
CA ASP A 138 26.43 -6.98 -6.75
C ASP A 138 25.94 -5.87 -7.69
N TYR A 139 25.49 -6.21 -8.91
CA TYR A 139 24.86 -5.28 -9.85
C TYR A 139 23.52 -4.76 -9.27
N PRO A 140 23.47 -3.54 -8.70
CA PRO A 140 22.33 -3.06 -7.92
C PRO A 140 21.06 -2.84 -8.75
N GLY A 141 21.21 -2.58 -10.05
CA GLY A 141 20.08 -2.35 -10.96
C GLY A 141 19.09 -3.50 -11.01
N PHE A 142 19.56 -4.75 -11.03
CA PHE A 142 18.69 -5.94 -11.08
C PHE A 142 17.98 -6.18 -9.75
N TYR A 143 18.68 -6.01 -8.62
CA TYR A 143 18.08 -6.11 -7.28
C TYR A 143 16.99 -5.06 -7.05
N ASN A 144 17.27 -3.81 -7.43
CA ASN A 144 16.27 -2.74 -7.39
C ASN A 144 15.09 -3.04 -8.31
N HIS A 145 15.34 -3.60 -9.49
CA HIS A 145 14.27 -3.99 -10.42
C HIS A 145 13.32 -5.01 -9.80
N TYR A 146 13.85 -6.10 -9.23
CA TYR A 146 13.07 -7.10 -8.52
C TYR A 146 12.19 -6.46 -7.44
N ALA A 147 12.79 -5.65 -6.57
CA ALA A 147 12.05 -4.95 -5.51
C ALA A 147 10.97 -4.02 -6.06
N SER A 148 11.23 -3.36 -7.20
CA SER A 148 10.27 -2.47 -7.86
C SER A 148 9.09 -3.22 -8.49
N VAL A 149 9.32 -4.44 -9.01
CA VAL A 149 8.28 -5.34 -9.54
C VAL A 149 7.40 -5.84 -8.40
N VAL A 150 8.01 -6.28 -7.30
CA VAL A 150 7.30 -6.67 -6.07
C VAL A 150 6.43 -5.53 -5.54
N ALA A 151 6.96 -4.30 -5.49
CA ALA A 151 6.17 -3.14 -5.12
C ALA A 151 4.98 -2.94 -6.08
N ALA A 152 5.21 -3.02 -7.39
CA ALA A 152 4.17 -2.84 -8.41
C ALA A 152 3.02 -3.87 -8.26
N TYR A 153 3.33 -5.10 -7.87
CA TYR A 153 2.36 -6.13 -7.55
C TYR A 153 1.37 -5.74 -6.47
N PHE A 154 1.89 -5.34 -5.31
CA PHE A 154 1.09 -4.94 -4.17
C PHE A 154 0.31 -3.65 -4.44
N GLU A 155 0.85 -2.75 -5.25
CA GLU A 155 0.15 -1.53 -5.67
C GLU A 155 -1.13 -1.82 -6.47
N GLN A 156 -1.21 -2.97 -7.15
CA GLN A 156 -2.43 -3.44 -7.82
C GLN A 156 -3.34 -4.28 -6.92
N ASN A 157 -3.04 -4.39 -5.62
CA ASN A 157 -3.70 -5.28 -4.66
C ASN A 157 -3.62 -6.77 -5.06
N TYR A 158 -2.58 -7.17 -5.80
CA TYR A 158 -2.29 -8.58 -6.03
C TYR A 158 -1.53 -9.17 -4.86
N SER A 159 -1.72 -10.47 -4.64
CA SER A 159 -1.07 -11.22 -3.57
C SER A 159 0.21 -11.87 -4.09
N ILE A 160 1.30 -11.72 -3.35
CA ILE A 160 2.55 -12.47 -3.51
C ILE A 160 2.97 -13.05 -2.16
N SER A 161 3.99 -13.92 -2.14
CA SER A 161 4.43 -14.51 -0.88
C SER A 161 5.09 -13.47 0.04
N ASN A 162 4.93 -13.64 1.34
CA ASN A 162 5.64 -12.82 2.34
C ASN A 162 7.17 -12.98 2.21
N GLU A 163 7.64 -14.12 1.72
CA GLU A 163 9.06 -14.37 1.44
C GLU A 163 9.57 -13.47 0.32
N GLN A 164 8.84 -13.36 -0.80
CA GLN A 164 9.18 -12.45 -1.90
C GLN A 164 9.18 -10.99 -1.44
N LYS A 165 8.22 -10.59 -0.61
CA LYS A 165 8.21 -9.24 0.00
C LYS A 165 9.44 -9.00 0.88
N LYS A 166 9.80 -9.95 1.73
CA LYS A 166 10.98 -9.86 2.60
C LYS A 166 12.26 -9.76 1.76
N LEU A 167 12.37 -10.57 0.71
CA LEU A 167 13.50 -10.57 -0.20
C LEU A 167 13.64 -9.23 -0.94
N ALA A 168 12.53 -8.61 -1.36
CA ALA A 168 12.55 -7.26 -1.95
C ALA A 168 13.15 -6.21 -0.99
N TYR A 169 12.81 -6.27 0.30
CA TYR A 169 13.44 -5.41 1.32
C TYR A 169 14.93 -5.69 1.51
N GLU A 170 15.35 -6.95 1.47
CA GLU A 170 16.77 -7.32 1.58
C GLU A 170 17.56 -6.78 0.38
N TYR A 171 17.03 -6.93 -0.83
CA TYR A 171 17.62 -6.44 -2.06
C TYR A 171 17.71 -4.92 -2.12
N ILE A 172 16.64 -4.19 -1.75
CA ILE A 172 16.74 -2.72 -1.77
C ILE A 172 17.71 -2.18 -0.72
N LYS A 173 17.78 -2.82 0.46
CA LYS A 173 18.79 -2.49 1.48
C LYS A 173 20.21 -2.80 0.99
N LYS A 174 20.41 -3.88 0.23
CA LYS A 174 21.69 -4.20 -0.41
C LYS A 174 22.09 -3.07 -1.38
N CYS A 175 21.17 -2.59 -2.21
CA CYS A 175 21.42 -1.47 -3.13
C CYS A 175 21.82 -0.18 -2.41
N LEU A 176 21.05 0.19 -1.38
CA LEU A 176 21.26 1.43 -0.61
C LEU A 176 22.58 1.44 0.19
N LYS A 177 23.08 0.27 0.59
CA LYS A 177 24.41 0.16 1.22
C LYS A 177 25.55 0.48 0.24
N LYS A 178 25.38 0.14 -1.05
CA LYS A 178 26.42 0.29 -2.07
C LYS A 178 26.36 1.67 -2.74
N TYR A 179 25.16 2.22 -2.95
CA TYR A 179 24.97 3.48 -3.66
C TYR A 179 23.85 4.35 -3.07
N ASN A 180 24.13 5.64 -2.93
CA ASN A 180 23.12 6.66 -2.63
C ASN A 180 22.42 7.09 -3.92
N SER A 181 21.27 6.48 -4.24
CA SER A 181 20.51 6.73 -5.48
C SER A 181 19.04 7.02 -5.20
N ALA A 182 18.52 8.11 -5.77
CA ALA A 182 17.11 8.51 -5.64
C ALA A 182 16.15 7.37 -5.98
N THR A 183 16.41 6.65 -7.09
CA THR A 183 15.58 5.53 -7.54
C THR A 183 15.48 4.40 -6.52
N TYR A 184 16.52 4.19 -5.69
CA TYR A 184 16.52 3.13 -4.68
C TYR A 184 15.69 3.53 -3.46
N TYR A 185 15.77 4.80 -3.04
CA TYR A 185 14.90 5.34 -2.00
C TYR A 185 13.43 5.33 -2.43
N ILE A 186 13.13 5.61 -3.70
CA ILE A 186 11.77 5.54 -4.22
C ILE A 186 11.22 4.11 -4.20
N THR A 187 12.02 3.11 -4.59
CA THR A 187 11.60 1.71 -4.47
C THR A 187 11.36 1.31 -3.01
N LEU A 188 12.23 1.72 -2.08
CA LEU A 188 12.04 1.48 -0.64
C LEU A 188 10.75 2.13 -0.13
N ALA A 189 10.53 3.39 -0.45
CA ALA A 189 9.33 4.12 -0.06
C ALA A 189 8.04 3.46 -0.57
N ARG A 190 8.07 2.90 -1.79
CA ARG A 190 6.93 2.14 -2.33
C ARG A 190 6.65 0.87 -1.51
N LEU A 191 7.69 0.17 -1.05
CA LEU A 191 7.54 -0.99 -0.15
C LEU A 191 6.98 -0.57 1.22
N GLU A 192 7.49 0.52 1.79
CA GLU A 192 7.01 1.06 3.08
C GLU A 192 5.54 1.51 3.02
N LEU A 193 5.13 2.09 1.89
CA LEU A 193 3.73 2.45 1.64
C LEU A 193 2.80 1.23 1.62
N ILE A 194 3.28 0.07 1.18
CA ILE A 194 2.52 -1.19 1.21
C ILE A 194 2.33 -1.66 2.66
N ASP A 195 3.29 -1.38 3.54
CA ASP A 195 3.21 -1.67 4.98
C ASP A 195 2.45 -0.61 5.78
N ASN A 196 1.91 0.43 5.12
CA ASN A 196 1.31 1.60 5.76
C ASN A 196 2.28 2.40 6.65
N ASN A 197 3.60 2.27 6.42
CA ASN A 197 4.61 3.10 7.07
C ASN A 197 4.70 4.45 6.36
N PHE A 198 3.65 5.26 6.50
CA PHE A 198 3.48 6.50 5.73
C PHE A 198 4.58 7.54 6.00
N GLU A 199 5.04 7.65 7.24
CA GLU A 199 6.05 8.64 7.63
C GLU A 199 7.42 8.32 7.02
N ASP A 200 7.88 7.07 7.13
CA ASP A 200 9.16 6.62 6.54
C ASP A 200 9.10 6.72 5.01
N SER A 201 7.99 6.29 4.41
CA SER A 201 7.76 6.39 2.96
C SER A 201 7.87 7.85 2.49
N ASN A 202 7.19 8.77 3.18
CA ASN A 202 7.25 10.20 2.86
C ASN A 202 8.67 10.77 2.98
N ALA A 203 9.37 10.46 4.09
CA ALA A 203 10.73 10.92 4.32
C ALA A 203 11.71 10.44 3.23
N HIS A 204 11.62 9.17 2.82
CA HIS A 204 12.46 8.62 1.76
C HIS A 204 12.15 9.22 0.38
N ILE A 205 10.89 9.55 0.07
CA ILE A 205 10.54 10.21 -1.19
C ILE A 205 11.08 11.64 -1.23
N LEU A 206 10.94 12.40 -0.15
CA LEU A 206 11.49 13.75 -0.04
C LEU A 206 13.01 13.74 -0.20
N TYR A 207 13.70 12.82 0.48
CA TYR A 207 15.14 12.66 0.33
C TYR A 207 15.52 12.27 -1.11
N ALA A 208 14.76 11.40 -1.77
CA ALA A 208 14.99 11.05 -3.17
C ALA A 208 14.84 12.25 -4.11
N ILE A 209 13.87 13.14 -3.87
CA ILE A 209 13.67 14.39 -4.62
C ILE A 209 14.88 15.32 -4.46
N ASP A 210 15.43 15.42 -3.24
CA ASP A 210 16.56 16.31 -2.93
C ASP A 210 17.85 15.88 -3.65
N ILE A 211 18.10 14.56 -3.76
CA ILE A 211 19.32 14.03 -4.38
C ILE A 211 19.18 13.71 -5.88
N GLU A 212 17.99 13.84 -6.46
CA GLU A 212 17.75 13.48 -7.86
C GLU A 212 18.32 14.54 -8.84
N ASN A 213 19.19 14.07 -9.73
CA ASN A 213 19.82 14.90 -10.76
C ASN A 213 18.95 14.97 -12.02
N ASP A 214 18.16 13.92 -12.30
CA ASP A 214 17.28 13.86 -13.45
C ASP A 214 15.92 14.50 -13.14
N ARG A 215 15.81 15.80 -13.45
CA ARG A 215 14.59 16.59 -13.22
C ARG A 215 13.33 16.01 -13.89
N ALA A 216 13.47 15.17 -14.92
CA ALA A 216 12.33 14.54 -15.57
C ALA A 216 11.62 13.49 -14.70
N ARG A 217 12.28 12.99 -13.64
CA ARG A 217 11.72 11.99 -12.70
C ARG A 217 10.96 12.62 -11.54
N ILE A 218 11.24 13.88 -11.20
CA ILE A 218 10.61 14.58 -10.08
C ILE A 218 9.06 14.55 -10.13
N PRO A 219 8.40 14.70 -11.30
CA PRO A 219 6.95 14.54 -11.37
C PRO A 219 6.46 13.16 -10.88
N GLU A 220 7.16 12.08 -11.24
CA GLU A 220 6.80 10.71 -10.79
C GLU A 220 6.94 10.56 -9.26
N TYR A 221 7.90 11.27 -8.66
CA TYR A 221 8.12 11.24 -7.21
C TYR A 221 7.04 12.03 -6.47
N ASN A 222 6.62 13.17 -7.04
CA ASN A 222 5.49 13.94 -6.53
C ASN A 222 4.16 13.18 -6.63
N ASP A 223 3.94 12.43 -7.71
CA ASP A 223 2.78 11.54 -7.85
C ASP A 223 2.76 10.49 -6.72
N LEU A 224 3.93 9.98 -6.34
CA LEU A 224 4.06 9.03 -5.23
C LEU A 224 3.78 9.70 -3.86
N LEU A 225 4.25 10.94 -3.63
CA LEU A 225 3.89 11.71 -2.42
C LEU A 225 2.37 11.86 -2.29
N LEU A 226 1.71 12.24 -3.38
CA LEU A 226 0.25 12.37 -3.41
C LEU A 226 -0.44 11.04 -3.07
N LYS A 227 0.09 9.93 -3.57
CA LYS A 227 -0.40 8.58 -3.27
C LYS A 227 -0.23 8.20 -1.79
N VAL A 228 0.86 8.60 -1.15
CA VAL A 228 1.09 8.40 0.30
C VAL A 228 0.02 9.14 1.10
N GLU A 229 -0.17 10.44 0.84
CA GLU A 229 -1.17 11.27 1.54
C GLU A 229 -2.59 10.75 1.34
N TYR A 230 -2.92 10.32 0.12
CA TYR A 230 -4.22 9.72 -0.19
C TYR A 230 -4.46 8.43 0.63
N LYS A 231 -3.49 7.51 0.66
CA LYS A 231 -3.60 6.26 1.42
C LYS A 231 -3.67 6.50 2.92
N LYS A 232 -2.89 7.44 3.45
CA LYS A 232 -2.94 7.86 4.86
C LYS A 232 -4.33 8.37 5.23
N THR A 233 -4.89 9.26 4.41
CA THR A 233 -6.22 9.83 4.60
C THR A 233 -7.31 8.75 4.58
N ILE A 234 -7.25 7.79 3.63
CA ILE A 234 -8.18 6.66 3.61
C ILE A 234 -8.10 5.85 4.90
N ASN A 235 -6.90 5.52 5.36
CA ASN A 235 -6.71 4.72 6.57
C ASN A 235 -7.31 5.45 7.80
N GLU A 236 -7.07 6.74 7.93
CA GLU A 236 -7.68 7.56 8.98
C GLU A 236 -9.21 7.61 8.89
N LEU A 237 -9.76 7.75 7.69
CA LEU A 237 -11.20 7.74 7.45
C LEU A 237 -11.82 6.39 7.82
N THR A 238 -11.21 5.28 7.42
CA THR A 238 -11.64 3.92 7.78
C THR A 238 -11.62 3.74 9.30
N ARG A 239 -10.56 4.19 9.98
CA ARG A 239 -10.47 4.15 11.45
C ARG A 239 -11.59 4.95 12.11
N LYS A 240 -11.85 6.19 11.66
CA LYS A 240 -12.94 7.02 12.18
C LYS A 240 -14.32 6.40 11.90
N SER A 241 -14.52 5.80 10.72
CA SER A 241 -15.76 5.12 10.36
C SER A 241 -16.04 3.90 11.25
N ASN A 242 -15.00 3.13 11.58
CA ASN A 242 -15.13 2.00 12.51
C ASN A 242 -15.52 2.49 13.91
N GLN A 243 -14.87 3.55 14.41
CA GLN A 243 -15.23 4.17 15.69
C GLN A 243 -16.69 4.66 15.73
N ILE A 244 -17.19 5.25 14.64
CA ILE A 244 -18.59 5.69 14.55
C ILE A 244 -19.53 4.47 14.57
N THR A 245 -19.18 3.39 13.86
CA THR A 245 -19.96 2.15 13.84
C THR A 245 -20.07 1.55 15.24
N ASP A 246 -18.97 1.54 16.00
CA ASP A 246 -18.96 1.03 17.38
C ASP A 246 -19.86 1.87 18.29
N ILE A 247 -19.74 3.21 18.24
CA ILE A 247 -20.63 4.12 18.99
C ILE A 247 -22.10 3.94 18.62
N LEU A 248 -22.41 3.71 17.34
CA LEU A 248 -23.78 3.46 16.89
C LEU A 248 -24.33 2.13 17.42
N ASN A 249 -23.50 1.08 17.45
CA ASN A 249 -23.89 -0.22 18.02
C ASN A 249 -24.13 -0.11 19.52
N ASP A 250 -23.27 0.58 20.26
CA ASP A 250 -23.45 0.84 21.69
C ASP A 250 -24.74 1.62 21.96
N ASN A 251 -24.99 2.68 21.18
CA ASN A 251 -26.22 3.46 21.29
C ASN A 251 -27.48 2.65 20.95
N LYS A 252 -27.42 1.77 19.94
CA LYS A 252 -28.54 0.89 19.60
C LYS A 252 -28.87 -0.06 20.74
N THR A 253 -27.85 -0.65 21.38
CA THR A 253 -28.03 -1.49 22.57
C THR A 253 -28.70 -0.70 23.69
N ASN A 254 -28.19 0.49 24.00
CA ASN A 254 -28.79 1.37 25.01
C ASN A 254 -30.26 1.71 24.69
N ILE A 255 -30.58 1.99 23.43
CA ILE A 255 -31.97 2.27 23.00
C ILE A 255 -32.87 1.05 23.20
N LEU A 256 -32.42 -0.15 22.81
CA LEU A 256 -33.20 -1.39 22.98
C LEU A 256 -33.43 -1.68 24.47
N GLU A 257 -32.43 -1.45 25.30
CA GLU A 257 -32.51 -1.56 26.75
C GLU A 257 -33.53 -0.56 27.32
N TYR A 258 -33.49 0.71 26.92
CA TYR A 258 -34.51 1.69 27.30
C TYR A 258 -35.91 1.30 26.83
N LEU A 259 -36.05 0.77 25.60
CA LEU A 259 -37.33 0.33 25.04
C LEU A 259 -37.93 -0.81 25.85
N ALA A 260 -37.15 -1.87 26.12
CA ALA A 260 -37.57 -3.00 26.94
C ALA A 260 -37.99 -2.56 28.35
N PHE A 261 -37.21 -1.64 28.93
CA PHE A 261 -37.49 -1.06 30.23
C PHE A 261 -38.81 -0.28 30.26
N PHE A 262 -39.02 0.65 29.33
CA PHE A 262 -40.25 1.44 29.25
C PHE A 262 -41.46 0.57 28.92
N SER A 263 -41.32 -0.45 28.06
CA SER A 263 -42.39 -1.43 27.82
C SER A 263 -42.79 -2.16 29.11
N GLY A 264 -41.82 -2.55 29.95
CA GLY A 264 -42.09 -3.12 31.27
C GLY A 264 -42.87 -2.16 32.18
N ILE A 265 -42.48 -0.88 32.22
CA ILE A 265 -43.20 0.16 32.99
C ILE A 265 -44.64 0.33 32.51
N ILE A 266 -44.86 0.44 31.20
CA ILE A 266 -46.19 0.66 30.63
C ILE A 266 -47.10 -0.54 30.89
N ALA A 267 -46.61 -1.76 30.66
CA ALA A 267 -47.35 -2.99 30.95
C ALA A 267 -47.77 -3.06 32.42
N PHE A 268 -46.85 -2.63 33.31
CA PHE A 268 -47.12 -2.54 34.74
C PHE A 268 -48.21 -1.50 35.08
N LEU A 269 -48.13 -0.28 34.55
CA LEU A 269 -49.12 0.77 34.81
C LEU A 269 -50.53 0.34 34.37
N ILE A 270 -50.65 -0.30 33.21
CA ILE A 270 -51.92 -0.81 32.66
C ILE A 270 -52.47 -1.93 33.56
N SER A 271 -51.63 -2.90 33.95
CA SER A 271 -52.04 -4.02 34.80
C SER A 271 -52.53 -3.54 36.17
N SER A 272 -51.80 -2.63 36.80
CA SER A 272 -52.15 -2.08 38.11
C SER A 272 -53.41 -1.22 38.07
N GLY A 273 -53.58 -0.40 37.03
CA GLY A 273 -54.80 0.38 36.84
C GLY A 273 -56.04 -0.51 36.71
N ASN A 274 -55.95 -1.59 35.93
CA ASN A 274 -57.05 -2.56 35.81
C ASN A 274 -57.37 -3.28 37.12
N ILE A 275 -56.37 -3.58 37.95
CA ILE A 275 -56.60 -4.21 39.26
C ILE A 275 -57.20 -3.20 40.25
N ALA A 276 -56.77 -1.93 40.22
CA ALA A 276 -57.28 -0.84 41.06
C ALA A 276 -58.77 -0.59 40.89
N VAL A 277 -59.28 -0.70 39.68
CA VAL A 277 -60.72 -0.56 39.41
C VAL A 277 -61.53 -1.67 40.08
N ASN A 278 -60.98 -2.88 40.18
CA ASN A 278 -61.72 -4.06 40.66
C ASN A 278 -61.54 -4.32 42.16
N ASN A 279 -60.38 -3.99 42.76
CA ASN A 279 -60.09 -4.23 44.17
C ASN A 279 -59.13 -3.18 44.75
N PRO A 280 -59.63 -2.10 45.37
CA PRO A 280 -58.81 -0.96 45.81
C PRO A 280 -57.72 -1.31 46.84
N GLU A 281 -58.03 -2.19 47.81
CA GLU A 281 -57.05 -2.61 48.83
C GLU A 281 -55.93 -3.49 48.25
N ILE A 282 -56.29 -4.45 47.39
CA ILE A 282 -55.33 -5.30 46.68
C ILE A 282 -54.47 -4.44 45.75
N ALA A 283 -55.04 -3.42 45.13
CA ALA A 283 -54.31 -2.53 44.25
C ALA A 283 -53.31 -1.66 44.97
N MET A 284 -53.60 -1.19 46.19
CA MET A 284 -52.63 -0.43 46.98
C MET A 284 -51.40 -1.29 47.33
N LYS A 285 -51.61 -2.56 47.71
CA LYS A 285 -50.51 -3.54 47.87
C LYS A 285 -49.72 -3.71 46.57
N LEU A 286 -50.42 -3.95 45.46
CA LEU A 286 -49.77 -4.20 44.17
C LEU A 286 -48.95 -3.00 43.68
N ILE A 287 -49.47 -1.78 43.86
CA ILE A 287 -48.79 -0.53 43.52
C ILE A 287 -47.50 -0.39 44.34
N LEU A 288 -47.56 -0.57 45.67
CA LEU A 288 -46.39 -0.46 46.55
C LEU A 288 -45.31 -1.51 46.25
N LEU A 289 -45.72 -2.78 46.10
CA LEU A 289 -44.82 -3.88 45.78
C LEU A 289 -44.09 -3.64 44.45
N MET A 290 -44.81 -3.14 43.46
CA MET A 290 -44.24 -2.89 42.14
C MET A 290 -43.45 -1.58 42.05
N LEU A 291 -43.81 -0.54 42.81
CA LEU A 291 -42.99 0.67 42.93
C LEU A 291 -41.61 0.33 43.53
N GLY A 292 -41.60 -0.58 44.51
CA GLY A 292 -40.37 -1.14 45.06
C GLY A 292 -39.58 -1.98 44.05
N ALA A 293 -40.26 -2.85 43.29
CA ALA A 293 -39.63 -3.63 42.21
C ALA A 293 -39.07 -2.73 41.09
N LEU A 294 -39.74 -1.62 40.77
CA LEU A 294 -39.32 -0.62 39.79
C LEU A 294 -38.06 0.11 40.23
N LEU A 295 -37.95 0.50 41.50
CA LEU A 295 -36.75 1.14 42.04
C LEU A 295 -35.54 0.19 42.00
N ILE A 296 -35.75 -1.09 42.30
CA ILE A 296 -34.71 -2.12 42.17
C ILE A 296 -34.35 -2.30 40.69
N GLY A 297 -35.34 -2.38 39.79
CA GLY A 297 -35.14 -2.47 38.35
C GLY A 297 -34.35 -1.27 37.79
N PHE A 298 -34.70 -0.05 38.17
CA PHE A 298 -33.97 1.18 37.83
C PHE A 298 -32.53 1.17 38.35
N SER A 299 -32.32 0.65 39.55
CA SER A 299 -30.99 0.56 40.16
C SER A 299 -30.11 -0.46 39.40
N ALA A 300 -30.68 -1.61 39.05
CA ALA A 300 -30.01 -2.62 38.22
C ALA A 300 -29.71 -2.08 36.81
N PHE A 301 -30.66 -1.37 36.19
CA PHE A 301 -30.46 -0.71 34.89
C PHE A 301 -29.36 0.36 34.94
N THR A 302 -29.32 1.16 36.01
CA THR A 302 -28.30 2.19 36.17
C THR A 302 -26.90 1.56 36.29
N LEU A 303 -26.77 0.40 36.95
CA LEU A 303 -25.51 -0.35 37.01
C LEU A 303 -25.12 -0.96 35.66
N LEU A 304 -26.07 -1.48 34.90
CA LEU A 304 -25.82 -2.11 33.59
C LEU A 304 -25.43 -1.07 32.53
N ILE A 305 -26.09 0.08 32.50
CA ILE A 305 -25.90 1.12 31.46
C ILE A 305 -24.77 2.08 31.81
N GLN A 306 -24.66 2.51 33.08
CA GLN A 306 -23.66 3.49 33.49
C GLN A 306 -22.54 2.79 34.24
N ASN A 307 -21.52 2.34 33.50
CA ASN A 307 -20.26 1.86 34.05
C ASN A 307 -19.41 3.04 34.59
N ASN A 308 -19.99 3.82 35.51
CA ASN A 308 -19.38 5.00 36.09
C ASN A 308 -19.43 4.87 37.61
N ASN A 309 -18.29 4.50 38.21
CA ASN A 309 -18.13 4.24 39.65
C ASN A 309 -18.64 5.36 40.57
N LYS A 310 -18.79 6.59 40.05
CA LYS A 310 -19.28 7.74 40.82
C LYS A 310 -20.76 7.68 41.22
N LYS A 311 -21.57 6.74 40.70
CA LYS A 311 -22.99 6.60 41.05
C LYS A 311 -23.34 5.31 41.81
N ILE A 312 -22.35 4.52 42.23
CA ILE A 312 -22.60 3.26 42.96
C ILE A 312 -23.40 3.51 44.25
N LEU A 313 -23.14 4.62 44.96
CA LEU A 313 -23.78 4.93 46.23
C LEU A 313 -25.28 5.24 46.04
N SER A 314 -25.65 5.98 44.99
CA SER A 314 -27.06 6.30 44.73
C SER A 314 -27.85 5.04 44.37
N VAL A 315 -27.24 4.12 43.61
CA VAL A 315 -27.82 2.82 43.26
C VAL A 315 -28.11 1.98 44.51
N ILE A 316 -27.16 1.91 45.44
CA ILE A 316 -27.33 1.16 46.69
C ILE A 316 -28.51 1.73 47.50
N ILE A 317 -28.57 3.06 47.63
CA ILE A 317 -29.65 3.75 48.36
C ILE A 317 -31.01 3.48 47.70
N THR A 318 -31.14 3.62 46.38
CA THR A 318 -32.41 3.37 45.68
C THR A 318 -32.84 1.91 45.74
N THR A 319 -31.90 0.97 45.73
CA THR A 319 -32.19 -0.47 45.90
C THR A 319 -32.75 -0.75 47.29
N ILE A 320 -32.14 -0.17 48.33
CA ILE A 320 -32.61 -0.32 49.73
C ILE A 320 -34.03 0.25 49.89
N ILE A 321 -34.30 1.44 49.34
CA ILE A 321 -35.64 2.05 49.36
C ILE A 321 -36.65 1.12 48.66
N GLY A 322 -36.28 0.52 47.53
CA GLY A 322 -37.12 -0.43 46.81
C GLY A 322 -37.47 -1.66 47.65
N ILE A 323 -36.50 -2.25 48.34
CA ILE A 323 -36.71 -3.40 49.25
C ILE A 323 -37.65 -3.01 50.41
N ILE A 324 -37.45 -1.83 51.01
CA ILE A 324 -38.29 -1.33 52.10
C ILE A 324 -39.76 -1.18 51.66
N LEU A 325 -40.00 -0.68 50.45
CA LEU A 325 -41.36 -0.55 49.90
C LEU A 325 -42.05 -1.90 49.69
N ILE A 326 -41.30 -2.92 49.23
CA ILE A 326 -41.82 -4.29 49.10
C ILE A 326 -42.18 -4.86 50.49
N ILE A 327 -41.34 -4.65 51.50
CA ILE A 327 -41.61 -5.10 52.87
C ILE A 327 -42.83 -4.38 53.46
N LEU A 328 -42.93 -3.06 53.29
CA LEU A 328 -44.06 -2.25 53.74
C LEU A 328 -45.38 -2.69 53.09
N SER A 329 -45.36 -3.01 51.80
CA SER A 329 -46.53 -3.54 51.09
C SER A 329 -47.13 -4.78 51.77
N ASN A 330 -46.29 -5.65 52.32
CA ASN A 330 -46.73 -6.89 52.97
C ASN A 330 -47.15 -6.67 54.44
N TYR A 331 -46.65 -5.62 55.10
CA TYR A 331 -46.90 -5.36 56.52
C TYR A 331 -48.09 -4.43 56.80
N TRP A 332 -48.36 -3.46 55.92
CA TRP A 332 -49.24 -2.32 56.24
C TRP A 332 -50.73 -2.52 55.86
N ILE A 333 -51.06 -3.59 55.13
CA ILE A 333 -52.41 -3.82 54.60
C ILE A 333 -52.88 -5.26 54.97
N ASN A 334 -52.57 -5.72 56.18
CA ASN A 334 -53.17 -6.94 56.74
C ASN A 334 -54.15 -6.60 57.84
#